data_AF-A0A5R9EAN9-F1
#
_entry.id   AF-A0A5R9EAN9-F1
#
_cell.length_a   1.000
_cell.length_b   1.000
_cell.length_c   1.000
_cell.angle_alpha   90.00
_cell.angle_beta   90.00
_cell.angle_gamma   90.00
#
_symmetry.space_group_name_H-M   'P 1'
#
loop_
_entity.id
_entity.type
_entity.pdbx_description
1 polymer ?
#
loop_
_entity_poly.entity_id
_entity_poly.type
_entity_poly.pdbx_seq_one_letter_code
_entity_poly.pdbx_strand_id
1 'polypeptide(L)'
;MTGSRSALPGTHVTDHAPCWGDPDFAVADNRWKTGKDLVAICEPVLYVCGGCPYRAACIRQVLPAKNDFDGVCGGRIWLNGVIVHALPDADPSELPPAVIRKSCGTAAGSRAHRRAVEQQCPDCQPFYQPGPNPLDAEDEPDAQQLELPDVA
;
A
#
# COMPACT_ATOMS: atom_id res chain seq x y z
N MET A 1 -10.94 -10.35 23.14
CA MET A 1 -12.20 -10.81 22.54
C MET A 1 -11.89 -11.26 21.12
N THR A 2 -11.69 -12.56 20.91
CA THR A 2 -11.46 -13.16 19.58
C THR A 2 -12.81 -13.35 18.91
N GLY A 3 -13.21 -12.37 18.10
CA GLY A 3 -14.38 -12.52 17.23
C GLY A 3 -14.08 -13.56 16.17
N SER A 4 -14.78 -14.70 16.21
CA SER A 4 -14.84 -15.63 15.08
C SER A 4 -15.29 -14.84 13.86
N ARG A 5 -14.41 -14.76 12.85
CA ARG A 5 -14.74 -14.20 11.54
C ARG A 5 -15.79 -15.11 10.92
N SER A 6 -17.06 -14.78 11.09
CA SER A 6 -18.16 -15.43 10.37
C SER A 6 -17.77 -15.51 8.90
N ALA A 7 -17.82 -16.72 8.35
CA ALA A 7 -17.40 -17.02 6.99
C ALA A 7 -18.25 -16.19 6.02
N LEU A 8 -17.68 -15.07 5.57
CA LEU A 8 -18.17 -14.40 4.38
C LEU A 8 -18.12 -15.43 3.23
N PRO A 9 -19.10 -15.43 2.32
CA PRO A 9 -19.05 -16.31 1.15
C PRO A 9 -17.69 -16.12 0.46
N GLY A 10 -17.02 -17.24 0.20
CA GLY A 10 -15.72 -17.28 -0.44
C GLY A 10 -15.72 -16.46 -1.73
N THR A 11 -14.70 -15.65 -1.90
CA THR A 11 -14.34 -15.03 -3.17
C THR A 11 -13.28 -15.88 -3.84
N HIS A 12 -13.16 -15.78 -5.16
CA HIS A 12 -12.11 -16.48 -5.91
C HIS A 12 -10.68 -16.19 -5.40
N VAL A 13 -10.45 -15.08 -4.70
CA VAL A 13 -9.17 -14.78 -4.05
C VAL A 13 -9.05 -15.52 -2.72
N THR A 14 -10.07 -15.47 -1.85
CA THR A 14 -10.03 -16.16 -0.54
C THR A 14 -9.96 -17.68 -0.66
N ASP A 15 -10.49 -18.22 -1.76
CA ASP A 15 -10.62 -19.67 -1.94
C ASP A 15 -9.37 -20.28 -2.61
N HIS A 16 -8.55 -19.47 -3.29
CA HIS A 16 -7.45 -19.95 -4.13
C HIS A 16 -6.11 -19.24 -3.91
N ALA A 17 -6.07 -18.06 -3.29
CA ALA A 17 -4.80 -17.39 -3.03
C ALA A 17 -4.03 -18.13 -1.93
N PRO A 18 -2.77 -18.53 -2.18
CA PRO A 18 -1.99 -19.34 -1.23
C PRO A 18 -1.66 -18.60 0.07
N CYS A 19 -1.72 -17.26 0.05
CA CYS A 19 -1.46 -16.40 1.20
C CYS A 19 -2.70 -16.16 2.09
N TRP A 20 -3.88 -16.66 1.71
CA TRP A 20 -5.09 -16.36 2.46
C TRP A 20 -5.03 -16.95 3.87
N GLY A 21 -5.32 -16.11 4.88
CA GLY A 21 -5.33 -16.49 6.29
C GLY A 21 -3.97 -16.43 6.99
N ASP A 22 -2.89 -16.11 6.27
CA ASP A 22 -1.57 -15.93 6.86
C ASP A 22 -1.46 -14.55 7.56
N PRO A 23 -1.12 -14.51 8.86
CA PRO A 23 -1.07 -13.27 9.64
C PRO A 23 0.09 -12.35 9.25
N ASP A 24 1.05 -12.80 8.45
CA ASP A 24 2.17 -11.97 7.98
C ASP A 24 1.79 -11.19 6.69
N PHE A 25 0.65 -11.50 6.05
CA PHE A 25 0.12 -10.73 4.91
C PHE A 25 -0.83 -9.60 5.33
N ALA A 26 -1.56 -9.77 6.42
CA ALA A 26 -2.41 -8.74 7.03
C ALA A 26 -1.95 -8.54 8.48
N VAL A 27 -0.83 -7.82 8.62
CA VAL A 27 -0.10 -7.70 9.88
C VAL A 27 -0.94 -6.88 10.87
N ALA A 28 -1.24 -7.46 12.02
CA ALA A 28 -1.95 -6.74 13.07
C ALA A 28 -1.15 -5.53 13.58
N ASP A 29 -1.84 -4.41 13.83
CA ASP A 29 -1.26 -3.11 14.23
C ASP A 29 -0.34 -3.19 15.46
N ASN A 30 -0.56 -4.18 16.33
CA ASN A 30 0.25 -4.37 17.53
C ASN A 30 1.59 -5.11 17.29
N ARG A 31 1.88 -5.56 16.07
CA ARG A 31 3.11 -6.29 15.72
C ARG A 31 4.23 -5.41 15.19
N TRP A 32 3.96 -4.13 14.92
CA TRP A 32 4.92 -3.19 14.36
C TRP A 32 4.74 -1.80 15.00
N LYS A 33 5.75 -0.94 14.92
CA LYS A 33 5.69 0.43 15.45
C LYS A 33 6.05 1.49 14.42
N THR A 34 6.92 1.13 13.48
CA THR A 34 7.39 1.98 12.38
C THR A 34 7.07 1.34 11.04
N GLY A 35 7.05 2.13 9.96
CA GLY A 35 6.86 1.59 8.61
C GLY A 35 7.93 0.55 8.23
N LYS A 36 9.15 0.75 8.72
CA LYS A 36 10.27 -0.19 8.55
C LYS A 36 10.02 -1.54 9.22
N ASP A 37 9.43 -1.55 10.42
CA ASP A 37 9.07 -2.80 11.11
C ASP A 37 8.03 -3.58 10.28
N LEU A 38 7.02 -2.89 9.73
CA LEU A 38 6.01 -3.50 8.89
C LEU A 38 6.64 -4.14 7.64
N VAL A 39 7.53 -3.41 6.97
CA VAL A 39 8.25 -3.91 5.78
C VAL A 39 9.08 -5.14 6.13
N ALA A 40 9.80 -5.13 7.25
CA ALA A 40 10.61 -6.28 7.69
C ALA A 40 9.77 -7.55 7.94
N ILE A 41 8.53 -7.41 8.38
CA ILE A 41 7.58 -8.53 8.54
C ILE A 41 7.06 -9.00 7.17
N CYS A 42 6.72 -8.06 6.29
CA CYS A 42 6.02 -8.33 5.03
C CYS A 42 6.93 -8.78 3.89
N GLU A 43 8.16 -8.26 3.80
CA GLU A 43 9.09 -8.51 2.71
C GLU A 43 9.41 -10.01 2.52
N PRO A 44 9.68 -10.80 3.59
CA PRO A 44 9.94 -12.22 3.45
C PRO A 44 8.77 -13.04 2.89
N VAL A 45 7.53 -12.56 2.99
CA VAL A 45 6.34 -13.26 2.48
C VAL A 45 5.84 -12.70 1.14
N LEU A 46 6.34 -11.53 0.73
CA LEU A 46 5.93 -10.85 -0.49
C LEU A 46 6.12 -11.71 -1.75
N TYR A 47 7.17 -12.54 -1.80
CA TYR A 47 7.47 -13.40 -2.95
C TYR A 47 6.35 -14.38 -3.30
N VAL A 48 5.47 -14.74 -2.36
CA VAL A 48 4.31 -15.62 -2.61
C VAL A 48 3.34 -14.99 -3.60
N CYS A 49 3.32 -13.65 -3.69
CA CYS A 49 2.58 -12.96 -4.73
C CYS A 49 3.26 -13.08 -6.11
N GLY A 50 4.53 -13.46 -6.21
CA GLY A 50 5.29 -13.71 -7.45
C GLY A 50 4.51 -14.59 -8.44
N GLY A 51 4.15 -14.06 -9.61
CA GLY A 51 3.36 -14.80 -10.61
C GLY A 51 1.93 -15.17 -10.19
N CYS A 52 1.40 -14.66 -9.07
CA CYS A 52 0.04 -14.93 -8.64
C CYS A 52 -0.98 -14.29 -9.63
N PRO A 53 -1.88 -15.06 -10.25
CA PRO A 53 -2.82 -14.53 -11.25
C PRO A 53 -3.93 -13.68 -10.62
N TYR A 54 -4.01 -13.64 -9.29
CA TYR A 54 -5.08 -12.97 -8.56
C TYR A 54 -4.71 -11.57 -8.05
N ARG A 55 -3.53 -11.03 -8.38
CA ARG A 55 -3.07 -9.72 -7.85
C ARG A 55 -4.09 -8.58 -8.07
N ALA A 56 -4.59 -8.42 -9.29
CA ALA A 56 -5.59 -7.40 -9.60
C ALA A 56 -6.95 -7.63 -8.92
N ALA A 57 -7.34 -8.90 -8.70
CA ALA A 57 -8.55 -9.23 -7.97
C ALA A 57 -8.38 -8.97 -6.45
N CYS A 58 -7.21 -9.31 -5.91
CA CYS A 58 -6.82 -9.06 -4.53
C CYS A 58 -6.89 -7.57 -4.19
N ILE A 59 -6.30 -6.69 -5.03
CA ILE A 59 -6.34 -5.24 -4.82
C ILE A 59 -7.78 -4.70 -4.83
N ARG A 60 -8.61 -5.17 -5.78
CA ARG A 60 -10.02 -4.76 -5.87
C ARG A 60 -10.86 -5.21 -4.69
N GLN A 61 -10.50 -6.32 -4.05
CA GLN A 61 -11.22 -6.85 -2.90
C GLN A 61 -10.79 -6.18 -1.59
N VAL A 62 -9.49 -6.00 -1.38
CA VAL A 62 -8.94 -5.39 -0.16
C VAL A 62 -9.20 -3.88 -0.14
N LEU A 63 -9.22 -3.23 -1.32
CA LEU A 63 -9.33 -1.78 -1.48
C LEU A 63 -8.34 -1.03 -0.58
N PRO A 64 -7.03 -1.34 -0.69
CA PRO A 64 -6.06 -0.96 0.32
C PRO A 64 -5.95 0.55 0.53
N ALA A 65 -6.00 1.35 -0.55
CA ALA A 65 -5.98 2.81 -0.47
C ALA A 65 -7.22 3.44 0.18
N LYS A 66 -8.36 2.74 0.21
CA LYS A 66 -9.61 3.26 0.78
C LYS A 66 -9.77 2.91 2.26
N ASN A 67 -9.19 1.80 2.68
CA ASN A 67 -9.34 1.26 4.03
C ASN A 67 -8.06 1.42 4.87
N ASP A 68 -7.13 2.27 4.43
CA ASP A 68 -5.83 2.50 5.07
C ASP A 68 -5.10 1.19 5.40
N PHE A 69 -5.10 0.25 4.45
CA PHE A 69 -4.58 -1.10 4.68
C PHE A 69 -3.07 -1.12 4.91
N ASP A 70 -2.65 -1.93 5.88
CA ASP A 70 -1.27 -2.25 6.21
C ASP A 70 -0.97 -3.73 5.94
N GLY A 71 0.09 -3.99 5.18
CA GLY A 71 0.55 -5.35 4.88
C GLY A 71 0.69 -5.63 3.39
N VAL A 72 0.64 -6.90 3.00
CA VAL A 72 0.84 -7.36 1.63
C VAL A 72 -0.49 -7.52 0.89
N CYS A 73 -0.62 -6.82 -0.24
CA CYS A 73 -1.76 -6.97 -1.13
C CYS A 73 -1.33 -6.80 -2.59
N GLY A 74 -1.68 -7.79 -3.44
CA GLY A 74 -1.41 -7.75 -4.88
C GLY A 74 0.06 -7.56 -5.25
N GLY A 75 0.98 -8.24 -4.55
CA GLY A 75 2.42 -8.13 -4.82
C GLY A 75 3.06 -6.80 -4.40
N ARG A 76 2.40 -6.06 -3.49
CA ARG A 76 2.86 -4.78 -2.96
C ARG A 76 2.73 -4.79 -1.44
N ILE A 77 3.65 -4.10 -0.76
CA ILE A 77 3.54 -3.76 0.66
C ILE A 77 2.89 -2.39 0.75
N TRP A 78 1.83 -2.33 1.54
CA TRP A 78 1.02 -1.15 1.79
C TRP A 78 1.25 -0.67 3.23
N LEU A 79 1.33 0.64 3.39
CA LEU A 79 1.39 1.34 4.67
C LEU A 79 0.38 2.49 4.62
N ASN A 80 -0.62 2.46 5.49
CA ASN A 80 -1.75 3.40 5.51
C ASN A 80 -2.36 3.60 4.12
N GLY A 81 -2.57 2.50 3.37
CA GLY A 81 -3.13 2.55 2.03
C GLY A 81 -2.21 3.12 0.94
N VAL A 82 -0.93 3.38 1.24
CA VAL A 82 0.09 3.82 0.27
C VAL A 82 1.07 2.68 -0.02
N ILE A 83 1.48 2.52 -1.28
CA ILE A 83 2.50 1.53 -1.65
C ILE A 83 3.87 2.02 -1.19
N VAL A 84 4.55 1.24 -0.35
CA VAL A 84 5.92 1.51 0.13
C VAL A 84 6.96 0.57 -0.47
N HIS A 85 6.54 -0.60 -0.93
CA HIS A 85 7.40 -1.56 -1.61
C HIS A 85 6.57 -2.42 -2.58
N ALA A 86 7.19 -2.94 -3.63
CA ALA A 86 6.52 -3.75 -4.64
C ALA A 86 7.46 -4.79 -5.24
N LEU A 87 6.92 -5.92 -5.66
CA LEU A 87 7.68 -6.87 -6.47
C LEU A 87 8.14 -6.21 -7.78
N PRO A 88 9.32 -6.59 -8.32
CA PRO A 88 9.81 -6.05 -9.60
C PRO A 88 8.88 -6.30 -10.79
N ASP A 89 8.07 -7.37 -10.73
CA ASP A 89 7.10 -7.76 -11.76
C ASP A 89 5.69 -7.21 -11.51
N ALA A 90 5.50 -6.33 -10.51
CA ALA A 90 4.21 -5.75 -10.18
C ALA A 90 3.78 -4.75 -11.26
N ASP A 91 2.78 -5.11 -12.07
CA ASP A 91 2.35 -4.32 -13.21
C ASP A 91 1.36 -3.22 -12.77
N PRO A 92 1.57 -1.93 -13.13
CA PRO A 92 0.63 -0.85 -12.80
C PRO A 92 -0.80 -1.07 -13.29
N SER A 93 -1.03 -1.85 -14.35
CA SER A 93 -2.36 -2.21 -14.86
C SER A 93 -3.17 -3.10 -13.92
N GLU A 94 -2.54 -3.70 -12.89
CA GLU A 94 -3.23 -4.43 -11.84
C GLU A 94 -3.96 -3.49 -10.85
N LEU A 95 -3.58 -2.21 -10.81
CA LEU A 95 -4.26 -1.21 -9.99
C LEU A 95 -5.67 -0.91 -10.53
N PRO A 96 -6.57 -0.36 -9.71
CA PRO A 96 -7.88 0.09 -10.17
C PRO A 96 -7.78 1.02 -11.39
N PRO A 97 -8.72 0.92 -12.35
CA PRO A 97 -8.75 1.81 -13.51
C PRO A 97 -8.79 3.29 -13.11
N ALA A 98 -8.18 4.12 -13.94
CA ALA A 98 -8.14 5.56 -13.73
C ALA A 98 -9.55 6.17 -13.74
N VAL A 99 -9.87 6.98 -12.73
CA VAL A 99 -11.07 7.82 -12.71
C VAL A 99 -10.72 9.14 -13.39
N ILE A 100 -11.40 9.47 -14.48
CA ILE A 100 -11.15 10.72 -15.21
C ILE A 100 -11.65 11.91 -14.39
N ARG A 101 -10.78 12.88 -14.19
CA ARG A 101 -11.01 14.09 -13.38
C ARG A 101 -10.74 15.34 -14.22
N LYS A 102 -11.29 16.48 -13.79
CA LYS A 102 -11.04 17.78 -14.42
C LYS A 102 -9.56 18.20 -14.43
N SER A 103 -8.77 17.65 -13.50
CA SER A 103 -7.32 17.91 -13.39
C SER A 103 -6.47 17.01 -14.29
N CYS A 104 -7.05 16.04 -15.00
CA CYS A 104 -6.31 15.17 -15.91
C CYS A 104 -5.61 15.99 -17.01
N GLY A 105 -4.46 15.50 -17.50
CA GLY A 105 -3.61 16.26 -18.42
C GLY A 105 -2.68 17.26 -17.72
N THR A 106 -2.54 17.18 -16.40
CA THR A 106 -1.63 18.04 -15.61
C THR A 106 -0.86 17.23 -14.58
N ALA A 107 0.23 17.82 -14.06
CA ALA A 107 0.96 17.25 -12.92
C ALA A 107 0.07 17.08 -11.66
N ALA A 108 -0.93 17.93 -11.48
CA ALA A 108 -1.90 17.79 -10.39
C ALA A 108 -2.82 16.59 -10.59
N GLY A 109 -3.27 16.34 -11.83
CA GLY A 109 -4.04 15.15 -12.20
C GLY A 109 -3.25 13.87 -11.96
N SER A 110 -2.00 13.82 -12.42
CA SER A 110 -1.14 12.65 -12.20
C SER A 110 -0.90 12.37 -10.71
N ARG A 111 -0.72 13.41 -9.88
CA ARG A 111 -0.67 13.27 -8.42
C ARG A 111 -1.98 12.76 -7.83
N ALA A 112 -3.13 13.16 -8.36
CA ALA A 112 -4.42 12.68 -7.89
C ALA A 112 -4.59 11.17 -8.16
N HIS A 113 -4.20 10.68 -9.34
CA HIS A 113 -4.19 9.23 -9.63
C HIS A 113 -3.28 8.48 -8.65
N ARG A 114 -2.08 9.00 -8.37
CA ARG A 114 -1.16 8.38 -7.40
C ARG A 114 -1.74 8.31 -5.98
N ARG A 115 -2.35 9.39 -5.51
CA ARG A 115 -2.97 9.44 -4.17
C ARG A 115 -4.16 8.49 -4.04
N ALA A 116 -4.91 8.30 -5.12
CA ALA A 116 -5.99 7.32 -5.18
C ALA A 116 -5.49 5.88 -5.42
N VAL A 117 -4.18 5.71 -5.65
CA VAL A 117 -3.51 4.45 -5.99
C VAL A 117 -4.22 3.69 -7.11
N GLU A 118 -4.56 4.44 -8.16
CA GLU A 118 -5.16 3.93 -9.39
C GLU A 118 -4.19 4.09 -10.56
N GLN A 119 -4.53 3.48 -11.69
CA GLN A 119 -3.79 3.63 -12.94
C GLN A 119 -3.71 5.11 -13.36
N GLN A 120 -2.65 5.45 -14.09
CA GLN A 120 -2.58 6.74 -14.79
C GLN A 120 -3.46 6.69 -16.04
N CYS A 121 -4.34 7.67 -16.22
CA CYS A 121 -5.02 7.82 -17.51
C CYS A 121 -4.03 8.28 -18.60
N PRO A 122 -4.35 8.08 -19.90
CA PRO A 122 -3.45 8.45 -21.00
C PRO A 122 -2.96 9.90 -20.95
N ASP A 123 -3.84 10.85 -20.58
CA ASP A 123 -3.48 12.27 -20.47
C ASP A 123 -2.51 12.56 -19.31
N CYS A 124 -2.54 11.74 -18.26
CA CYS A 124 -1.71 11.91 -17.07
C CYS A 124 -0.40 11.11 -17.11
N GLN A 125 -0.26 10.11 -18.00
CA GLN A 125 0.96 9.32 -18.14
C GLN A 125 2.22 10.18 -18.36
N PRO A 126 2.23 11.21 -19.24
CA PRO A 126 3.41 12.05 -19.44
C PRO A 126 3.86 12.83 -18.21
N PHE A 127 2.96 13.04 -17.25
CA PHE A 127 3.23 13.77 -16.00
C PHE A 127 3.52 12.85 -14.82
N TYR A 128 3.55 11.53 -15.05
CA TYR A 128 3.82 10.57 -14.00
C TYR A 128 5.24 10.72 -13.48
N GLN A 129 5.30 10.90 -12.16
CA GLN A 129 6.52 10.81 -11.38
C GLN A 129 6.19 9.97 -10.15
N PRO A 130 7.05 9.05 -9.71
CA PRO A 130 6.88 8.37 -8.42
C PRO A 130 6.73 9.39 -7.28
N GLY A 131 6.01 9.00 -6.22
CA GLY A 131 5.95 9.80 -4.99
C GLY A 131 7.21 9.62 -4.17
N PRO A 132 7.49 10.53 -3.22
CA PRO A 132 8.41 10.19 -2.15
C PRO A 132 7.89 8.94 -1.44
N ASN A 133 8.78 8.02 -1.08
CA ASN A 133 8.39 6.87 -0.29
C ASN A 133 8.15 7.34 1.15
N PRO A 134 6.99 7.04 1.78
CA PRO A 134 6.75 7.37 3.18
C PRO A 134 7.88 6.93 4.12
N LEU A 135 8.57 5.83 3.82
CA LEU A 135 9.67 5.31 4.61
C LEU A 135 10.91 6.23 4.60
N ASP A 136 11.11 7.02 3.53
CA ASP A 136 12.25 7.93 3.41
C ASP A 136 12.16 9.10 4.40
N ALA A 137 10.94 9.46 4.83
CA ALA A 137 10.71 10.55 5.77
C ALA A 137 10.90 10.13 7.25
N GLU A 138 10.85 8.83 7.56
CA GLU A 138 11.08 8.31 8.91
C GLU A 138 12.56 8.37 9.32
N ASP A 139 13.48 8.55 8.36
CA ASP A 139 14.92 8.67 8.59
C ASP A 139 15.38 10.08 8.97
N GLU A 140 14.52 11.10 8.84
CA GLU A 140 14.83 12.44 9.32
C GLU A 140 14.60 12.45 10.84
N PRO A 141 15.65 12.51 11.68
CA PRO A 141 15.47 12.62 13.11
C PRO A 141 14.67 13.88 13.39
N ASP A 142 13.59 13.72 14.16
CA ASP A 142 12.77 14.79 14.70
C ASP A 142 13.72 15.84 15.29
N ALA A 143 13.91 16.95 14.57
CA ALA A 143 14.71 18.08 15.02
C ALA A 143 13.91 18.82 16.11
N GLN A 144 13.70 18.14 17.23
CA GLN A 144 13.08 18.69 18.40
C GLN A 144 14.15 18.92 19.47
N GLN A 145 14.26 20.20 19.81
CA GLN A 145 14.65 20.71 21.11
C GLN A 145 16.14 21.04 21.33
N LEU A 146 16.62 22.08 20.63
CA LEU A 146 17.67 22.94 21.22
C LEU A 146 17.01 23.99 22.12
N GLU A 147 16.97 23.64 23.40
CA GLU A 147 17.16 24.47 24.60
C GLU A 147 16.58 25.90 24.61
N LEU A 148 15.49 26.08 25.37
CA LEU A 148 15.18 27.37 26.00
C LEU A 148 16.21 27.58 27.13
N PRO A 149 17.00 28.68 27.14
CA PRO A 149 17.89 28.96 28.26
C PRO A 149 17.08 29.35 29.49
N ASP A 150 17.45 28.76 30.63
CA ASP A 150 16.93 29.09 31.96
C ASP A 150 17.17 30.58 32.25
N VAL A 151 16.09 31.28 32.62
CA VAL A 151 16.12 32.66 33.09
C VAL A 151 16.67 32.65 34.52
N ALA A 152 17.84 33.25 34.72
CA ALA A 152 18.39 33.59 36.03
C ALA A 152 18.01 35.03 36.44
#